data_AF-A0A928Z115-F1
#
_entry.id   AF-A0A928Z115-F1
#
_cell.length_a   1.000
_cell.length_b   1.000
_cell.length_c   1.000
_cell.angle_alpha   90.00
_cell.angle_beta   90.00
_cell.angle_gamma   90.00
#
_symmetry.space_group_name_H-M   'P 1'
#
loop_
_entity.id
_entity.type
_entity.pdbx_description
1 polymer ?
#
loop_
_entity_poly.entity_id
_entity_poly.type
_entity_poly.pdbx_seq_one_letter_code
_entity_poly.pdbx_strand_id
1 'polypeptide(L)'
;MPTTDRNPLVHGSNLEQKEKHRTKYRDADSKKYLREIRAEYDKWHTANMQLIGPNSETTEQDDSIIAERVALLAGYKDFLDQQHYAEKFDSRSNLHSSVLEEFLYYLFKDLVQDFGENALIGKSHTFKDIFFV
;
A
#
# COMPACT_ATOMS: atom_id res chain seq x y z
N MET A 1 6.95 10.04 -19.51
CA MET A 1 7.56 10.27 -18.17
C MET A 1 8.36 9.03 -17.82
N PRO A 2 9.57 9.17 -17.27
CA PRO A 2 10.33 8.00 -16.85
C PRO A 2 9.55 7.27 -15.75
N THR A 3 9.54 5.94 -15.80
CA THR A 3 8.84 5.03 -14.88
C THR A 3 9.35 5.12 -13.43
N THR A 4 10.44 5.86 -13.19
CA THR A 4 11.15 6.02 -11.92
C THR A 4 10.43 6.87 -10.87
N ASP A 5 9.43 7.68 -11.24
CA ASP A 5 8.71 8.55 -10.27
C ASP A 5 7.53 7.87 -9.56
N ARG A 6 7.25 6.60 -9.87
CA ARG A 6 6.05 5.92 -9.36
C ARG A 6 6.44 4.87 -8.35
N ASN A 7 6.22 5.20 -7.09
CA ASN A 7 6.30 4.24 -6.01
C ASN A 7 4.91 3.65 -5.75
N PRO A 8 4.57 2.46 -6.27
CA PRO A 8 3.31 1.80 -5.98
C PRO A 8 3.22 1.32 -4.52
N LEU A 9 4.36 1.09 -3.86
CA LEU A 9 4.46 0.68 -2.46
C LEU A 9 4.46 1.90 -1.53
N VAL A 10 3.38 2.68 -1.64
CA VAL A 10 3.23 3.98 -0.97
C VAL A 10 3.24 3.87 0.55
N HIS A 11 2.67 2.79 1.12
CA HIS A 11 2.65 2.56 2.55
C HIS A 11 4.03 2.12 3.03
N GLY A 12 4.67 1.19 2.33
CA GLY A 12 6.03 0.75 2.62
C GLY A 12 7.04 1.91 2.70
N SER A 13 6.95 2.85 1.77
CA SER A 13 7.80 4.06 1.79
C SER A 13 7.36 5.09 2.82
N ASN A 14 6.08 5.18 3.15
CA ASN A 14 5.60 6.01 4.25
C ASN A 14 6.23 5.55 5.58
N LEU A 15 6.25 4.23 5.83
CA LEU A 15 6.93 3.64 6.98
C LEU A 15 8.43 3.97 6.96
N GLU A 16 9.09 3.82 5.81
CA GLU A 16 10.53 4.09 5.68
C GLU A 16 10.87 5.56 5.98
N GLN A 17 10.03 6.49 5.51
CA GLN A 17 10.18 7.91 5.81
C GLN A 17 10.01 8.21 7.30
N LYS A 18 9.10 7.51 8.00
CA LYS A 18 8.91 7.65 9.46
C LYS A 18 10.10 7.07 10.22
N GLU A 19 10.61 5.91 9.82
CA GLU A 19 11.78 5.26 10.42
C GLU A 19 13.05 6.09 10.28
N LYS A 20 13.24 6.74 9.12
CA LYS A 20 14.41 7.59 8.82
C LYS A 20 14.21 9.05 9.22
N HIS A 21 13.10 9.39 9.86
CA HIS A 21 12.76 10.78 10.15
C HIS A 21 13.79 11.41 11.11
N ARG A 22 14.38 12.56 10.71
CA ARG A 22 15.51 13.15 11.45
C ARG A 22 15.13 13.79 12.79
N THR A 23 13.88 14.25 12.92
CA THR A 23 13.41 15.01 14.10
C THR A 23 12.22 14.36 14.84
N LYS A 24 11.21 13.84 14.15
CA LYS A 24 10.08 13.09 14.72
C LYS A 24 10.39 11.61 14.97
N TYR A 25 9.57 10.94 15.79
CA TYR A 25 9.60 9.48 16.05
C TYR A 25 10.91 8.93 16.64
N ARG A 26 11.62 9.76 17.41
CA ARG A 26 12.93 9.40 17.97
C ARG A 26 12.86 8.73 19.34
N ASP A 27 11.72 8.84 20.02
CA ASP A 27 11.48 8.23 21.31
C ASP A 27 11.41 6.70 21.22
N ALA A 28 11.60 6.03 22.36
CA ALA A 28 11.69 4.58 22.44
C ALA A 28 10.42 3.88 21.94
N ASP A 29 9.25 4.41 22.30
CA ASP A 29 7.96 3.82 21.92
C ASP A 29 7.71 3.96 20.42
N SER A 30 7.93 5.15 19.84
CA SER A 30 7.79 5.34 18.40
C SER A 30 8.68 4.37 17.61
N LYS A 31 9.93 4.17 18.03
CA LYS A 31 10.84 3.23 17.37
C LYS A 31 10.40 1.78 17.54
N LYS A 32 9.91 1.42 18.73
CA LYS A 32 9.38 0.09 19.00
C LYS A 32 8.18 -0.19 18.09
N TYR A 33 7.20 0.71 18.09
CA TYR A 33 5.99 0.54 17.30
C TYR A 33 6.27 0.55 15.79
N LEU A 34 7.17 1.41 15.29
CA LEU A 34 7.54 1.38 13.87
C LEU A 34 8.18 0.05 13.47
N ARG A 35 8.97 -0.58 14.35
CA ARG A 35 9.54 -1.92 14.09
C ARG A 35 8.47 -3.01 14.07
N GLU A 36 7.52 -2.96 14.99
CA GLU A 36 6.39 -3.90 15.04
C GLU A 36 5.51 -3.75 13.78
N ILE A 37 5.18 -2.51 13.42
CA ILE A 37 4.44 -2.19 12.19
C ILE A 37 5.19 -2.66 10.95
N ARG A 38 6.51 -2.41 10.86
CA ARG A 38 7.32 -2.89 9.74
C ARG A 38 7.26 -4.41 9.60
N ALA A 39 7.37 -5.14 10.71
CA ALA A 39 7.34 -6.60 10.67
C ALA A 39 5.99 -7.14 10.18
N GLU A 40 4.87 -6.55 10.60
CA GLU A 40 3.55 -6.94 10.11
C GLU A 40 3.30 -6.49 8.66
N TYR A 41 3.79 -5.31 8.29
CA TYR A 41 3.79 -4.84 6.92
C TYR A 41 4.51 -5.81 5.99
N ASP A 42 5.71 -6.28 6.36
CA ASP A 42 6.52 -7.17 5.51
C ASP A 42 5.80 -8.50 5.27
N LYS A 43 5.06 -9.02 6.28
CA LYS A 43 4.20 -10.20 6.13
C LYS A 43 3.04 -9.94 5.17
N TRP A 44 2.32 -8.83 5.38
CA TRP A 44 1.19 -8.43 4.54
C TRP A 44 1.62 -8.22 3.08
N HIS A 45 2.73 -7.54 2.85
CA HIS A 45 3.34 -7.32 1.54
C HIS A 45 3.72 -8.66 0.90
N THR A 46 4.48 -9.51 1.60
CA THR A 46 4.95 -10.80 1.06
C THR A 46 3.78 -11.70 0.68
N ALA A 47 2.75 -11.81 1.54
CA ALA A 47 1.56 -12.61 1.25
C ALA A 47 0.82 -12.09 0.01
N ASN A 48 0.63 -10.77 -0.12
CA ASN A 48 -0.01 -10.20 -1.31
C ASN A 48 0.80 -10.39 -2.59
N MET A 49 2.13 -10.36 -2.51
CA MET A 49 3.01 -10.59 -3.66
C MET A 49 3.01 -12.06 -4.11
N GLN A 50 2.76 -13.00 -3.19
CA GLN A 50 2.63 -14.43 -3.50
C GLN A 50 1.31 -14.78 -4.19
N LEU A 51 0.26 -13.98 -3.96
CA LEU A 51 -1.00 -14.11 -4.70
C LEU A 51 -0.83 -13.56 -6.12
N ILE A 52 -1.15 -14.40 -7.10
CA ILE A 52 -1.11 -14.09 -8.53
C ILE A 52 -2.53 -14.10 -9.07
N GLY A 53 -2.90 -13.01 -9.74
CA GLY A 53 -4.24 -12.78 -10.27
C GLY A 53 -5.12 -11.95 -9.31
N PRO A 54 -6.37 -11.67 -9.71
CA PRO A 54 -6.96 -11.94 -11.03
C PRO A 54 -6.24 -11.20 -12.17
N ASN A 55 -6.30 -11.76 -13.37
CA ASN A 55 -5.75 -11.17 -14.59
C ASN A 55 -6.89 -10.86 -15.59
N SER A 56 -6.58 -10.60 -16.85
CA SER A 56 -7.59 -10.28 -17.88
C SER A 56 -8.49 -11.46 -18.25
N GLU A 57 -8.04 -12.70 -18.02
CA GLU A 57 -8.82 -13.91 -18.19
C GLU A 57 -9.44 -14.33 -16.86
N THR A 58 -10.76 -14.45 -16.83
CA THR A 58 -11.48 -14.85 -15.62
C THR A 58 -11.25 -16.33 -15.31
N THR A 59 -10.91 -16.63 -14.07
CA THR A 59 -10.69 -18.00 -13.57
C THR A 59 -11.63 -18.33 -12.41
N GLU A 60 -11.85 -19.62 -12.15
CA GLU A 60 -12.65 -20.08 -11.00
C GLU A 60 -12.00 -19.70 -9.64
N GLN A 61 -10.71 -19.35 -9.65
CA GLN A 61 -9.95 -18.98 -8.46
C GLN A 61 -10.04 -17.49 -8.13
N ASP A 62 -10.53 -16.65 -9.04
CA ASP A 62 -10.48 -15.18 -8.88
C ASP A 62 -11.17 -14.70 -7.61
N ASP A 63 -12.37 -15.20 -7.33
CA ASP A 63 -13.13 -14.87 -6.12
C ASP A 63 -12.35 -15.25 -4.85
N SER A 64 -11.67 -16.40 -4.87
CA SER A 64 -10.86 -16.86 -3.73
C SER A 64 -9.61 -16.00 -3.52
N ILE A 65 -8.97 -15.56 -4.61
CA ILE A 65 -7.79 -14.68 -4.55
C ILE A 65 -8.19 -13.29 -4.03
N ILE A 66 -9.30 -12.74 -4.52
CA ILE A 66 -9.82 -11.45 -4.04
C ILE A 66 -10.19 -11.55 -2.56
N ALA A 67 -10.89 -12.62 -2.15
CA ALA A 67 -11.24 -12.85 -0.76
C ALA A 67 -10.01 -12.93 0.15
N GLU A 68 -8.96 -13.64 -0.27
CA GLU A 68 -7.70 -13.73 0.47
C GLU A 68 -7.00 -12.37 0.57
N ARG A 69 -6.93 -11.59 -0.52
CA ARG A 69 -6.38 -10.22 -0.49
C ARG A 69 -7.14 -9.33 0.51
N VAL A 70 -8.47 -9.43 0.54
CA VAL A 70 -9.31 -8.69 1.49
C VAL A 70 -9.08 -9.15 2.93
N ALA A 71 -8.93 -10.46 3.17
CA ALA A 71 -8.61 -11.00 4.49
C ALA A 71 -7.25 -10.50 4.98
N LEU A 72 -6.23 -10.48 4.11
CA LEU A 72 -4.90 -9.91 4.41
C LEU A 72 -5.00 -8.42 4.74
N LEU A 73 -5.78 -7.63 3.98
CA LEU A 73 -6.03 -6.22 4.26
C LEU A 73 -6.70 -6.02 5.62
N ALA A 74 -7.75 -6.79 5.91
CA ALA A 74 -8.50 -6.70 7.16
C ALA A 74 -7.58 -7.00 8.35
N GLY A 75 -6.81 -8.11 8.30
CA GLY A 75 -5.89 -8.48 9.37
C GLY A 75 -4.81 -7.41 9.62
N TYR A 76 -4.24 -6.82 8.56
CA TYR A 76 -3.26 -5.75 8.73
C TYR A 76 -3.88 -4.45 9.27
N LYS A 77 -5.10 -4.10 8.84
CA LYS A 77 -5.84 -2.95 9.38
C LYS A 77 -6.20 -3.14 10.86
N ASP A 78 -6.73 -4.30 11.23
CA ASP A 78 -7.07 -4.62 12.62
C ASP A 78 -5.83 -4.55 13.52
N PHE A 79 -4.66 -4.96 13.01
CA PHE A 79 -3.39 -4.77 13.71
C PHE A 79 -3.04 -3.30 13.90
N LEU A 80 -3.12 -2.47 12.85
CA LEU A 80 -2.80 -1.05 12.91
C LEU A 80 -3.79 -0.23 13.74
N ASP A 81 -5.06 -0.64 13.81
CA ASP A 81 -6.12 0.05 14.53
C ASP A 81 -6.06 -0.19 16.05
N GLN A 82 -5.09 -0.99 16.54
CA GLN A 82 -4.82 -1.12 17.96
C GLN A 82 -4.48 0.26 18.56
N GLN A 83 -5.10 0.56 19.71
CA GLN A 83 -5.13 1.89 20.32
C GLN A 83 -3.75 2.54 20.46
N HIS A 84 -2.73 1.80 20.91
CA HIS A 84 -1.39 2.35 21.13
C HIS A 84 -0.67 2.76 19.84
N TYR A 85 -1.00 2.15 18.70
CA TYR A 85 -0.48 2.60 17.41
C TYR A 85 -1.25 3.83 16.91
N ALA A 86 -2.58 3.79 16.97
CA ALA A 86 -3.45 4.87 16.51
C ALA A 86 -3.22 6.19 17.28
N GLU A 87 -3.01 6.11 18.60
CA GLU A 87 -2.71 7.27 19.45
C GLU A 87 -1.31 7.84 19.17
N LYS A 88 -0.33 6.98 18.89
CA LYS A 88 1.05 7.41 18.64
C LYS A 88 1.23 8.01 17.24
N PHE A 89 0.51 7.47 16.25
CA PHE A 89 0.57 7.88 14.86
C PHE A 89 -0.80 8.38 14.41
N ASP A 90 -1.20 9.56 14.89
CA ASP A 90 -2.46 10.26 14.55
C ASP A 90 -2.88 10.03 13.09
N SER A 91 -4.18 9.83 12.86
CA SER A 91 -4.90 9.80 11.58
C SER A 91 -4.32 10.70 10.47
N ARG A 92 -3.79 11.88 10.81
CA ARG A 92 -3.16 12.83 9.87
C ARG A 92 -1.78 12.42 9.34
N SER A 93 -1.21 11.33 9.85
CA SER A 93 0.13 10.83 9.50
C SER A 93 0.18 10.07 8.17
N ASN A 94 -0.96 9.95 7.47
CA ASN A 94 -1.18 9.14 6.27
C ASN A 94 -0.92 7.63 6.48
N LEU A 95 -0.82 7.16 7.73
CA LEU A 95 -0.55 5.74 8.01
C LEU A 95 -1.68 4.86 7.44
N HIS A 96 -2.93 5.10 7.85
CA HIS A 96 -4.07 4.28 7.40
C HIS A 96 -4.49 4.54 5.94
N SER A 97 -4.38 5.78 5.45
CA SER A 97 -4.78 6.12 4.07
C SER A 97 -3.86 5.48 3.03
N SER A 98 -2.55 5.42 3.31
CA SER A 98 -1.59 4.77 2.42
C SER A 98 -1.76 3.25 2.34
N VAL A 99 -2.31 2.59 3.39
CA VAL A 99 -2.62 1.15 3.34
C VAL A 99 -3.62 0.84 2.23
N LEU A 100 -4.70 1.61 2.14
CA LEU A 100 -5.72 1.40 1.10
C LEU A 100 -5.16 1.68 -0.29
N GLU A 101 -4.36 2.74 -0.44
CA GLU A 101 -3.74 3.07 -1.72
C GLU A 101 -2.80 1.94 -2.20
N GLU A 102 -1.98 1.39 -1.30
CA GLU A 102 -1.12 0.25 -1.64
C GLU A 102 -1.90 -1.06 -1.84
N PHE A 103 -3.02 -1.24 -1.13
CA PHE A 103 -3.91 -2.37 -1.38
C PHE A 103 -4.45 -2.38 -2.81
N LEU A 104 -4.80 -1.21 -3.35
CA LEU A 104 -5.24 -1.10 -4.75
C LEU A 104 -4.12 -1.53 -5.72
N TYR A 105 -2.86 -1.29 -5.39
CA TYR A 105 -1.75 -1.84 -6.17
C TYR A 105 -1.81 -3.37 -6.19
N TYR A 106 -1.93 -4.04 -5.03
CA TYR A 106 -2.01 -5.50 -5.00
C TYR A 106 -3.24 -6.07 -5.71
N LEU A 107 -4.37 -5.38 -5.63
CA LEU A 107 -5.61 -5.83 -6.27
C LEU A 107 -5.52 -5.79 -7.80
N PHE A 108 -4.80 -4.82 -8.36
CA PHE A 108 -4.77 -4.58 -9.80
C PHE A 108 -3.43 -4.87 -10.48
N LYS A 109 -2.36 -5.21 -9.74
CA LYS A 109 -1.01 -5.37 -10.32
C LYS A 109 -0.95 -6.38 -11.47
N ASP A 110 -1.68 -7.50 -11.36
CA ASP A 110 -1.64 -8.58 -12.34
C ASP A 110 -2.54 -8.25 -13.53
N LEU A 111 -3.74 -7.73 -13.29
CA LEU A 111 -4.63 -7.23 -14.34
C LEU A 111 -3.97 -6.12 -15.19
N VAL A 112 -3.23 -5.20 -14.57
CA VAL A 112 -2.56 -4.10 -15.29
C VAL A 112 -1.44 -4.60 -16.19
N GLN A 113 -0.74 -5.67 -15.81
CA GLN A 113 0.32 -6.26 -16.64
C GLN A 113 -0.19 -6.75 -18.00
N ASP A 114 -1.46 -7.17 -18.06
CA ASP A 114 -2.08 -7.64 -19.31
C ASP A 114 -2.41 -6.51 -20.29
N PHE A 115 -2.54 -5.26 -19.82
CA PHE A 115 -2.81 -4.11 -20.69
C PHE A 115 -1.54 -3.55 -21.38
N GLY A 116 -0.37 -4.09 -21.08
CA GLY A 116 0.90 -3.80 -21.74
C GLY A 116 1.92 -3.09 -20.85
N GLU A 117 3.18 -3.06 -21.31
CA GLU A 117 4.36 -2.63 -20.53
C GLU A 117 4.30 -1.19 -20.00
N ASN A 118 3.49 -0.33 -20.64
CA ASN A 118 3.34 1.09 -20.28
C ASN A 118 2.07 1.37 -19.46
N ALA A 119 1.30 0.34 -19.10
CA ALA A 119 0.10 0.51 -18.31
C ALA A 119 0.45 1.05 -16.92
N LEU A 120 -0.35 2.00 -16.44
CA LEU A 120 -0.02 2.83 -15.30
C LEU A 120 -0.82 2.38 -14.08
N ILE A 121 -0.12 2.05 -12.98
CA ILE A 121 -0.72 1.77 -11.67
C ILE A 121 -0.15 2.70 -10.60
N GLY A 122 -1.03 3.15 -9.70
CA GLY A 122 -0.70 4.09 -8.62
C GLY A 122 -1.06 5.55 -8.92
N LYS A 123 -0.66 6.45 -8.02
CA LYS A 123 -1.02 7.88 -8.09
C LYS A 123 -0.57 8.51 -9.42
N SER A 124 -1.50 9.20 -10.06
CA SER A 124 -1.23 9.92 -11.32
C SER A 124 -1.96 11.25 -11.36
N HIS A 125 -1.48 12.14 -12.23
CA HIS A 125 -2.16 13.39 -12.55
C HIS A 125 -3.02 13.13 -13.79
N THR A 126 -4.34 13.14 -13.59
CA THR A 126 -5.26 13.16 -14.73
C THR A 126 -5.46 14.59 -15.19
N PHE A 127 -5.67 14.71 -16.48
CA PHE A 127 -5.97 15.98 -17.09
C PHE A 127 -7.44 16.35 -16.83
N LYS A 128 -7.70 17.60 -16.41
CA LYS A 128 -9.06 18.08 -16.17
C LYS A 128 -9.59 18.93 -17.33
N ASP A 129 -8.92 20.03 -17.70
CA ASP A 129 -9.41 21.02 -18.67
C ASP A 129 -8.27 21.64 -19.51
N ILE A 130 -8.38 21.66 -20.86
CA ILE A 130 -7.38 22.27 -21.78
C ILE A 130 -7.85 23.69 -22.06
N PHE A 131 -7.05 24.64 -21.62
CA PHE A 131 -7.25 26.04 -21.95
C PHE A 131 -6.26 26.44 -23.04
N PHE A 132 -6.78 27.09 -24.08
CA PHE A 132 -5.99 27.85 -25.03
C PHE A 132 -6.09 29.31 -24.61
N VAL A 133 -4.94 29.91 -24.27
CA VAL A 133 -4.80 31.31 -23.87
C VAL A 133 -4.23 32.11 -25.03
#